data_AF-A0A7W0KW11-F1
#
_entry.id   AF-A0A7W0KW11-F1
#
_cell.length_a   1.000
_cell.length_b   1.000
_cell.length_c   1.000
_cell.angle_alpha   90.00
_cell.angle_beta   90.00
_cell.angle_gamma   90.00
#
_symmetry.space_group_name_H-M   'P 1'
#
loop_
_entity.id
_entity.type
_entity.pdbx_description
1 polymer ?
#
loop_
_entity_poly.entity_id
_entity_poly.type
_entity_poly.pdbx_seq_one_letter_code
_entity_poly.pdbx_strand_id
1 'polypeptide(L)'
;MQVAEHLPTIEQALAGLYAVAERLIGARRGRPGDDLVRVLVHAEEDGDRLSRAELRNVVVTVLFAGRDTTKHQFANALALFASDPAAWELLAARPDLVPRAVDEVMRVATRQPHRHPGHGRTRTWRSRPAAA
;
A
#
# COMPACT_ATOMS: atom_id res chain seq x y z
N MET A 1 19.22 -17.82 -8.21
CA MET A 1 18.74 -16.47 -8.61
C MET A 1 19.95 -15.55 -8.68
N GLN A 2 20.46 -15.24 -9.88
CA GLN A 2 21.65 -14.39 -10.04
C GLN A 2 21.26 -12.91 -10.01
N VAL A 3 21.19 -12.33 -8.80
CA VAL A 3 20.85 -10.90 -8.59
C VAL A 3 21.75 -9.96 -9.40
N ALA A 4 23.01 -10.35 -9.64
CA ALA A 4 23.98 -9.57 -10.41
C ALA A 4 23.53 -9.28 -11.85
N GLU A 5 22.78 -10.18 -12.49
CA GLU A 5 22.28 -9.99 -13.86
C GLU A 5 21.26 -8.84 -13.97
N HIS A 6 20.51 -8.60 -12.89
CA HIS A 6 19.48 -7.56 -12.85
C HIS A 6 19.96 -6.25 -12.25
N LEU A 7 21.23 -6.15 -11.84
CA LEU A 7 21.77 -4.96 -11.18
C LEU A 7 21.53 -3.67 -11.98
N PRO A 8 21.78 -3.61 -13.30
CA PRO A 8 21.53 -2.39 -14.07
C PRO A 8 20.06 -1.95 -14.04
N THR A 9 19.13 -2.90 -14.11
CA THR A 9 17.69 -2.64 -14.05
C THR A 9 17.27 -2.14 -12.67
N ILE A 10 17.81 -2.73 -11.60
CA ILE A 10 17.55 -2.31 -10.21
C ILE A 10 18.04 -0.87 -10.00
N GLU A 11 19.26 -0.56 -10.43
CA GLU A 11 19.85 0.78 -10.32
C GLU A 11 19.03 1.82 -11.10
N GLN A 12 18.62 1.50 -12.33
CA GLN A 12 17.78 2.37 -13.14
C GLN A 12 16.41 2.62 -12.47
N ALA A 13 15.78 1.59 -11.92
CA ALA A 13 14.51 1.71 -11.21
C ALA A 13 14.64 2.58 -9.95
N LEU A 14 15.70 2.39 -9.16
CA LEU A 14 16.00 3.20 -7.98
C LEU A 14 16.24 4.66 -8.34
N ALA A 15 17.00 4.93 -9.42
CA ALA A 15 17.23 6.28 -9.91
C ALA A 15 15.91 6.98 -10.30
N GLY A 16 14.99 6.27 -10.95
CA GLY A 16 13.66 6.77 -11.25
C GLY A 16 12.86 7.12 -9.99
N LEU A 17 12.90 6.27 -8.97
CA LEU A 17 12.20 6.49 -7.70
C LEU A 17 12.76 7.70 -6.94
N TYR A 18 14.09 7.87 -6.93
CA TYR A 18 14.75 9.05 -6.40
C TYR A 18 14.36 10.32 -7.15
N ALA A 19 14.29 10.29 -8.49
CA ALA A 19 13.85 11.43 -9.28
C ALA A 19 12.39 11.84 -8.97
N VAL A 20 11.50 10.87 -8.71
CA VAL A 20 10.14 11.15 -8.25
C VAL A 20 10.15 11.84 -6.89
N ALA A 21 10.90 11.31 -5.91
CA ALA A 21 10.98 11.87 -4.58
C ALA A 21 11.54 13.31 -4.61
N GLU A 22 12.63 13.54 -5.34
CA GLU A 22 13.25 14.86 -5.48
C GLU A 22 12.30 15.89 -6.11
N ARG A 23 11.49 15.48 -7.10
CA ARG A 23 10.45 16.33 -7.70
C ARG A 23 9.34 16.67 -6.71
N LEU A 24 8.89 15.72 -5.90
CA LEU A 24 7.88 15.95 -4.86
C LEU A 24 8.41 16.93 -3.81
N ILE A 25 9.63 16.71 -3.34
CA ILE A 25 10.31 17.56 -2.37
C ILE A 25 10.47 18.98 -2.94
N GLY A 26 11.00 19.10 -4.16
CA GLY A 26 11.19 20.40 -4.83
C GLY A 26 9.89 21.16 -5.00
N ALA A 27 8.78 20.48 -5.31
CA ALA A 27 7.47 21.11 -5.45
C ALA A 27 6.88 21.67 -4.15
N ARG A 28 7.41 21.29 -2.97
CA ARG A 28 6.97 21.77 -1.64
C ARG A 28 7.91 22.80 -1.03
N ARG A 29 9.10 23.01 -1.57
CA ARG A 29 10.05 24.01 -1.07
C ARG A 29 9.50 25.43 -1.23
N GLY A 30 9.62 26.23 -0.17
CA GLY A 30 9.13 27.61 -0.14
C GLY A 30 7.61 27.76 -0.31
N ARG A 31 6.84 26.67 -0.24
CA ARG A 31 5.38 26.67 -0.40
C ARG A 31 4.68 26.33 0.92
N PRO A 32 3.58 27.03 1.26
CA PRO A 32 2.73 26.61 2.38
C PRO A 32 2.01 25.30 2.03
N GLY A 33 1.77 24.46 3.04
CA GLY A 33 1.06 23.19 2.91
C GLY A 33 1.14 22.35 4.19
N ASP A 34 0.17 21.46 4.38
CA ASP A 34 0.08 20.56 5.55
C ASP A 34 0.27 19.08 5.19
N ASP A 35 0.70 18.81 3.94
CA ASP A 35 0.95 17.44 3.50
C ASP A 35 2.24 16.88 4.11
N LEU A 36 2.30 15.54 4.20
CA LEU A 36 3.43 14.82 4.79
C LEU A 36 4.78 15.26 4.21
N VAL A 37 4.87 15.48 2.89
CA VAL A 37 6.14 15.86 2.26
C VAL A 37 6.54 17.27 2.68
N ARG A 38 5.59 18.21 2.80
CA ARG A 38 5.89 19.56 3.31
C ARG A 38 6.39 19.53 4.75
N VAL A 39 5.76 18.74 5.61
CA VAL A 39 6.19 18.56 7.01
C VAL A 39 7.63 18.05 7.08
N LEU A 40 7.98 17.05 6.25
CA LEU A 40 9.33 16.51 6.21
C LEU A 40 10.35 17.51 5.62
N VAL A 41 9.95 18.31 4.63
CA VAL A 41 10.80 19.39 4.08
C VAL A 41 11.09 20.44 5.14
N HIS A 42 10.10 20.82 5.95
CA HIS A 42 10.31 21.77 7.04
C HIS A 42 11.32 21.24 8.06
N ALA A 43 11.20 19.95 8.43
CA ALA A 43 12.15 19.32 9.34
C ALA A 43 13.59 19.26 8.78
N GLU A 44 13.76 19.20 7.46
CA GLU A 44 15.07 19.32 6.81
C GLU A 44 15.58 20.77 6.82
N GLU A 45 14.72 21.74 6.54
CA GLU A 45 15.06 23.17 6.54
C GLU A 45 15.48 23.67 7.94
N ASP A 46 14.91 23.09 9.01
CA ASP A 46 15.29 23.36 10.41
C ASP A 46 16.71 22.86 10.76
N GLY A 47 17.35 22.07 9.89
CA GLY A 47 18.79 21.77 9.91
C GLY A 47 19.29 20.76 10.95
N ASP A 48 18.49 20.41 11.96
CA ASP A 48 18.92 19.54 13.08
C ASP A 48 18.10 18.24 13.22
N ARG A 49 17.17 17.98 12.30
CA ARG A 49 16.22 16.85 12.43
C ARG A 49 16.28 15.84 11.30
N LEU A 50 16.66 16.28 10.09
CA LEU A 50 16.60 15.43 8.91
C LEU A 50 17.61 15.93 7.87
N SER A 51 18.54 15.08 7.44
CA SER A 51 19.39 15.40 6.30
C SER A 51 18.62 15.29 4.98
N ARG A 52 19.14 15.92 3.92
CA ARG A 52 18.58 15.80 2.57
C ARG A 52 18.44 14.35 2.09
N ALA A 53 19.44 13.51 2.39
CA ALA A 53 19.44 12.11 2.00
C ALA A 53 18.37 11.31 2.76
N GLU A 54 18.20 11.56 4.05
CA GLU A 54 17.17 10.93 4.87
C GLU A 54 15.77 11.37 4.44
N LEU A 55 15.57 12.67 4.16
CA LEU A 55 14.33 13.18 3.61
C LEU A 55 13.91 12.43 2.34
N ARG A 56 14.83 12.33 1.37
CA ARG A 56 14.57 11.59 0.13
C ARG A 56 14.22 10.13 0.43
N ASN A 57 14.98 9.46 1.29
CA ASN A 57 14.77 8.06 1.61
C ASN A 57 13.43 7.82 2.30
N VAL A 58 13.00 8.69 3.22
CA VAL A 58 11.68 8.59 3.86
C VAL A 58 10.56 8.74 2.83
N VAL A 59 10.65 9.73 1.93
CA VAL A 59 9.66 9.92 0.86
C VAL A 59 9.58 8.67 -0.04
N VAL A 60 10.72 8.11 -0.42
CA VAL A 60 10.83 6.86 -1.19
C VAL A 60 10.16 5.70 -0.46
N THR A 61 10.44 5.53 0.84
CA THR A 61 9.85 4.46 1.66
C THR A 61 8.33 4.57 1.70
N VAL A 62 7.79 5.77 1.90
CA VAL A 62 6.33 5.99 1.93
C VAL A 62 5.70 5.68 0.58
N LEU A 63 6.31 6.12 -0.53
CA LEU A 63 5.82 5.83 -1.88
C LEU A 63 5.77 4.33 -2.15
N PHE A 64 6.81 3.59 -1.76
CA PHE A 64 6.88 2.15 -1.95
C PHE A 64 5.85 1.42 -1.08
N ALA A 65 5.81 1.76 0.21
CA ALA A 65 4.91 1.14 1.18
C ALA A 65 3.44 1.34 0.81
N GLY A 66 3.04 2.55 0.43
CA GLY A 66 1.66 2.87 0.09
C GLY A 66 1.22 2.33 -1.27
N ARG A 67 2.13 2.24 -2.25
CA ARG A 67 1.77 1.78 -3.59
C ARG A 67 1.53 0.27 -3.61
N ASP A 68 2.51 -0.50 -3.17
CA ASP A 68 2.46 -1.94 -3.42
C ASP A 68 1.46 -2.60 -2.48
N THR A 69 1.44 -2.26 -1.19
CA THR A 69 0.51 -2.90 -0.25
C THR A 69 -0.96 -2.60 -0.59
N THR A 70 -1.30 -1.33 -0.84
CA THR A 70 -2.69 -0.94 -1.16
C THR A 70 -3.15 -1.50 -2.48
N LYS A 71 -2.30 -1.49 -3.54
CA LYS A 71 -2.67 -2.11 -4.81
C LYS A 71 -2.96 -3.60 -4.66
N HIS A 72 -2.10 -4.32 -3.94
CA HIS A 72 -2.29 -5.76 -3.72
C HIS A 72 -3.56 -6.03 -2.92
N GLN A 73 -3.80 -5.27 -1.84
CA GLN A 73 -5.01 -5.45 -1.03
C GLN A 73 -6.29 -5.11 -1.81
N PHE A 74 -6.26 -4.09 -2.66
CA PHE A 74 -7.39 -3.77 -3.52
C PHE A 74 -7.68 -4.89 -4.53
N ALA A 75 -6.65 -5.42 -5.20
CA ALA A 75 -6.82 -6.55 -6.12
C ALA A 75 -7.38 -7.79 -5.40
N ASN A 76 -6.92 -8.05 -4.18
CA ASN A 76 -7.43 -9.12 -3.34
C ASN A 76 -8.91 -8.94 -2.98
N ALA A 77 -9.32 -7.70 -2.63
CA ALA A 77 -10.71 -7.38 -2.36
C ALA A 77 -11.60 -7.68 -3.57
N LEU A 78 -11.18 -7.25 -4.76
CA LEU A 78 -11.90 -7.52 -6.01
C LEU A 78 -12.02 -9.01 -6.29
N ALA A 79 -10.94 -9.77 -6.10
CA ALA A 79 -10.96 -11.23 -6.29
C ALA A 79 -11.93 -11.92 -5.32
N LEU A 80 -12.01 -11.46 -4.07
CA LEU A 80 -12.96 -11.99 -3.07
C LEU A 80 -14.42 -11.67 -3.42
N PHE A 81 -14.72 -10.44 -3.84
CA PHE A 81 -16.10 -10.09 -4.23
C PHE A 81 -16.51 -10.75 -5.56
N ALA A 82 -15.58 -10.94 -6.48
CA ALA A 82 -15.84 -11.67 -7.71
C ALA A 82 -16.12 -13.17 -7.47
N SER A 83 -15.54 -13.76 -6.42
CA SER A 83 -15.78 -15.16 -6.05
C SER A 83 -17.00 -15.38 -5.15
N ASP A 84 -17.53 -14.33 -4.51
CA ASP A 84 -18.78 -14.34 -3.72
C ASP A 84 -19.70 -13.17 -4.14
N PRO A 85 -20.47 -13.32 -5.23
CA PRO A 85 -21.39 -12.29 -5.71
C PRO A 85 -22.45 -11.87 -4.68
N ALA A 86 -22.86 -12.77 -3.79
CA ALA A 86 -23.83 -12.45 -2.74
C ALA A 86 -23.25 -11.47 -1.71
N ALA A 87 -21.96 -11.57 -1.39
CA ALA A 87 -21.27 -10.59 -0.56
C ALA A 87 -21.19 -9.21 -1.24
N TRP A 88 -20.98 -9.17 -2.56
CA TRP A 88 -20.97 -7.94 -3.34
C TRP A 88 -22.36 -7.28 -3.38
N GLU A 89 -23.41 -8.06 -3.67
CA GLU A 89 -24.81 -7.58 -3.68
C GLU A 89 -25.24 -7.05 -2.30
N LEU A 90 -24.87 -7.75 -1.22
CA LEU A 90 -25.14 -7.31 0.14
C LEU A 90 -24.49 -5.95 0.44
N LEU A 91 -23.23 -5.76 0.03
CA LEU A 91 -22.51 -4.51 0.23
C LEU A 91 -23.10 -3.37 -0.61
N ALA A 92 -23.55 -3.67 -1.83
CA ALA A 92 -24.24 -2.72 -2.70
C ALA A 92 -25.59 -2.28 -2.11
N ALA A 93 -26.34 -3.21 -1.52
CA ALA A 93 -27.62 -2.92 -0.85
C ALA A 93 -27.45 -2.21 0.51
N ARG A 94 -26.32 -2.44 1.20
CA ARG A 94 -26.00 -1.84 2.50
C ARG A 94 -24.59 -1.25 2.55
N PRO A 95 -24.38 -0.05 1.99
CA PRO A 95 -23.06 0.62 1.97
C PRO A 95 -22.51 0.95 3.36
N ASP A 96 -23.35 0.99 4.40
CA ASP A 96 -22.94 1.14 5.80
C ASP A 96 -22.06 -0.03 6.29
N LEU A 97 -22.07 -1.17 5.58
CA LEU A 97 -21.20 -2.32 5.87
C LEU A 97 -19.77 -2.18 5.37
N VAL A 98 -19.43 -1.13 4.58
CA VAL A 98 -18.08 -0.96 4.00
C VAL A 98 -16.95 -1.08 5.03
N PRO A 99 -17.00 -0.44 6.21
CA PRO A 99 -15.92 -0.60 7.20
C PRO A 99 -15.70 -2.07 7.62
N ARG A 100 -16.79 -2.82 7.86
CA ARG A 100 -16.73 -4.24 8.21
C ARG A 100 -16.23 -5.11 7.06
N ALA A 101 -16.62 -4.77 5.84
CA ALA A 101 -16.16 -5.48 4.65
C ALA A 101 -14.65 -5.30 4.45
N VAL A 102 -14.12 -4.10 4.68
CA VAL A 102 -12.67 -3.83 4.67
C VAL A 102 -11.95 -4.69 5.71
N ASP A 103 -12.43 -4.70 6.95
CA ASP A 103 -11.82 -5.52 8.02
C ASP A 103 -11.80 -7.02 7.66
N GLU A 104 -12.89 -7.51 7.07
CA GLU A 104 -13.00 -8.92 6.67
C GLU A 104 -12.11 -9.26 5.47
N VAL A 105 -12.03 -8.37 4.47
CA VAL A 105 -11.08 -8.50 3.35
C VAL A 105 -9.65 -8.56 3.89
N MET A 106 -9.27 -7.67 4.80
CA MET A 106 -7.93 -7.67 5.41
C MET A 106 -7.69 -8.98 6.18
N ARG A 107 -8.68 -9.49 6.93
CA ARG A 107 -8.56 -10.75 7.69
C ARG A 107 -8.33 -11.97 6.80
N VAL A 108 -9.00 -12.02 5.65
CA VAL A 108 -8.97 -13.17 4.74
C VAL A 108 -7.78 -13.09 3.78
N ALA A 109 -7.45 -11.89 3.28
CA ALA A 109 -6.54 -11.69 2.16
C ALA A 109 -5.12 -11.20 2.53
N THR A 110 -4.71 -11.35 3.80
CA THR A 110 -3.35 -10.98 4.26
C THR A 110 -2.22 -11.84 3.64
N ARG A 111 -2.51 -12.97 2.97
CA ARG A 111 -1.46 -13.82 2.37
C ARG A 111 -1.11 -13.38 0.95
N GLN A 112 0.16 -13.03 0.72
CA GLN A 112 0.72 -12.98 -0.63
C GLN A 112 0.62 -14.36 -1.31
N PRO A 113 0.40 -14.44 -2.64
CA PRO A 113 0.01 -15.69 -3.32
C PRO A 113 1.11 -16.77 -3.41
N HIS A 114 2.31 -16.53 -2.87
CA HIS A 114 3.42 -17.48 -3.01
C HIS A 114 3.43 -18.48 -1.85
N ARG A 115 2.59 -19.53 -1.90
CA ARG A 115 2.82 -20.72 -1.06
C ARG A 115 2.37 -22.02 -1.73
N HIS A 116 3.29 -23.00 -1.70
CA HIS A 116 3.18 -24.35 -2.25
C HIS A 116 1.83 -25.06 -2.03
N PRO A 117 1.40 -25.92 -2.97
CA PRO A 117 0.19 -26.72 -2.84
C PRO A 117 0.42 -27.81 -1.80
N GLY A 118 0.02 -27.54 -0.57
CA GLY A 118 0.05 -28.51 0.50
C GLY A 118 -0.05 -27.83 1.85
N HIS A 119 -1.19 -28.00 2.51
CA HIS A 119 -1.48 -27.63 3.90
C HIS A 119 -2.12 -26.23 4.13
N GLY A 120 -3.42 -26.26 4.44
CA GLY A 120 -3.98 -25.42 5.51
C GLY A 120 -5.22 -24.60 5.17
N ARG A 121 -6.40 -25.16 5.51
CA ARG A 121 -7.71 -24.53 5.81
C ARG A 121 -7.98 -23.18 5.13
N THR A 122 -8.85 -23.21 4.11
CA THR A 122 -9.49 -22.02 3.52
C THR A 122 -10.17 -21.21 4.63
N ARG A 123 -9.66 -20.00 4.92
CA ARG A 123 -10.40 -19.04 5.75
C ARG A 123 -11.55 -18.54 4.89
N THR A 124 -12.76 -19.01 5.16
CA THR A 124 -13.95 -18.57 4.45
C THR A 124 -14.36 -17.18 4.92
N TRP A 125 -14.99 -16.44 4.00
CA TRP A 125 -15.72 -15.22 4.27
C TRP A 125 -16.84 -15.49 5.29
N ARG A 126 -16.91 -14.72 6.38
CA ARG A 126 -17.97 -14.87 7.37
C ARG A 126 -19.14 -13.95 7.04
N SER A 127 -20.01 -14.39 6.12
CA SER A 127 -21.29 -13.72 5.80
C SER A 127 -22.51 -14.28 6.53
N ARG A 128 -22.40 -15.15 7.53
CA ARG A 128 -23.61 -15.66 8.21
C ARG A 128 -24.09 -14.64 9.25
N PRO A 129 -25.30 -14.06 9.13
CA PRO A 129 -25.89 -13.31 10.22
C PRO A 129 -26.08 -14.25 11.41
N ALA A 130 -25.81 -13.76 12.62
CA ALA A 130 -26.33 -14.40 13.82
C ALA A 130 -27.86 -14.41 13.65
N ALA A 131 -28.42 -15.61 13.49
CA ALA A 131 -29.87 -15.80 13.57
C ALA A 131 -30.32 -15.40 14.99
N ALA A 132 -31.47 -14.74 15.04
CA ALA A 132 -32.26 -14.49 16.24
C ALA A 132 -32.58 -15.78 17.00
#